data_AF-A0A382NDS3-F1
#
_entry.id   AF-A0A382NDS3-F1
#
_cell.length_a   1.000
_cell.length_b   1.000
_cell.length_c   1.000
_cell.angle_alpha   90.00
_cell.angle_beta   90.00
_cell.angle_gamma   90.00
#
_symmetry.space_group_name_H-M   'P 1'
#
loop_
_entity.id
_entity.type
_entity.pdbx_description
1 polymer ?
#
loop_
_entity_poly.entity_id
_entity_poly.type
_entity_poly.pdbx_seq_one_letter_code
_entity_poly.pdbx_strand_id
1 'polypeptide(L)'
;KPPVSFRDDHTEYIPEYGSIIYTVWDSDDKFIYVGVGGVGKKRDPRSRINQHRNGGRSGDQFCVYIQDYFIIPDLLRKNHPKIQKGSLDKMTKDFIQKHLSYRFVIIKDIKRKELINVEEKIKRGVFGFSPPVLNGVPDSW
;
A
#
# COMPACT_ATOMS: atom_id res chain seq x y z
N LYS A 1 3.38 2.07 17.04
CA LYS A 1 4.34 1.00 16.67
C LYS A 1 5.30 1.57 15.65
N PRO A 2 6.59 1.20 15.68
CA PRO A 2 7.52 1.59 14.61
C PRO A 2 6.99 1.11 13.25
N PRO A 3 7.33 1.81 12.15
CA PRO A 3 7.01 1.33 10.81
C PRO A 3 7.73 0.01 10.51
N VAL A 4 7.09 -0.87 9.76
CA VAL A 4 7.66 -2.14 9.28
C VAL A 4 8.06 -1.97 7.82
N SER A 5 9.27 -2.36 7.43
CA SER A 5 9.68 -2.28 6.03
C SER A 5 8.93 -3.31 5.18
N PHE A 6 8.61 -2.97 3.93
CA PHE A 6 8.11 -3.98 2.98
C PHE A 6 9.18 -5.02 2.60
N ARG A 7 10.46 -4.76 2.88
CA ARG A 7 11.53 -5.75 2.73
C ARG A 7 11.45 -6.87 3.76
N ASP A 8 11.05 -6.52 4.99
CA ASP A 8 11.02 -7.43 6.14
C ASP A 8 9.98 -8.53 5.94
N ASP A 9 10.12 -9.63 6.69
CA ASP A 9 9.13 -10.69 6.68
C ASP A 9 7.85 -10.24 7.40
N HIS A 10 6.85 -9.85 6.61
CA HIS A 10 5.53 -9.47 7.10
C HIS A 10 4.86 -10.50 8.03
N THR A 11 5.22 -11.79 7.97
CA THR A 11 4.59 -12.83 8.80
C THR A 11 4.98 -12.73 10.28
N GLU A 12 6.11 -12.09 10.59
CA GLU A 12 6.57 -11.82 11.97
C GLU A 12 5.73 -10.75 12.66
N TYR A 13 5.10 -9.86 11.88
CA TYR A 13 4.39 -8.68 12.41
C TYR A 13 2.87 -8.80 12.30
N ILE A 14 2.38 -9.40 11.21
CA ILE A 14 0.97 -9.45 10.87
C ILE A 14 0.38 -10.80 11.31
N PRO A 15 -0.75 -10.82 12.03
CA PRO A 15 -1.39 -12.09 12.42
C PRO A 15 -1.92 -12.84 11.20
N GLU A 16 -2.01 -14.17 11.32
CA GLU A 16 -2.56 -15.03 10.26
C GLU A 16 -4.05 -14.77 10.00
N TYR A 17 -4.79 -14.41 11.05
CA TYR A 17 -6.22 -14.17 11.00
C TYR A 17 -6.59 -12.80 11.57
N GLY A 18 -7.54 -12.13 10.90
CA GLY A 18 -8.14 -10.87 11.33
C GLY A 18 -8.25 -9.87 10.19
N SER A 19 -8.53 -8.62 10.52
CA SER A 19 -8.46 -7.52 9.56
C SER A 19 -7.42 -6.50 10.01
N ILE A 20 -6.87 -5.78 9.06
CA ILE A 20 -5.97 -4.66 9.34
C ILE A 20 -6.41 -3.43 8.57
N ILE A 21 -6.18 -2.26 9.16
CA ILE A 21 -6.02 -1.01 8.41
C ILE A 21 -4.54 -0.68 8.47
N TYR A 22 -3.96 -0.34 7.32
CA TYR A 22 -2.56 0.04 7.24
C TYR A 22 -2.38 1.33 6.44
N THR A 23 -1.30 2.02 6.78
CA THR A 23 -0.83 3.23 6.10
C THR A 23 0.58 2.97 5.60
N VAL A 24 0.91 3.50 4.43
CA VAL A 24 2.20 3.35 3.77
C VAL A 24 2.88 4.70 3.71
N TRP A 25 4.17 4.70 4.01
CA TRP A 25 5.01 5.89 4.15
C TRP A 25 6.31 5.67 3.37
N ASP A 26 6.84 6.74 2.78
CA ASP A 26 8.19 6.72 2.22
C ASP A 26 9.25 7.06 3.29
N SER A 27 10.51 7.14 2.88
CA SER A 27 11.65 7.44 3.76
C SER A 27 11.64 8.86 4.32
N ASP A 28 10.87 9.78 3.74
CA ASP A 28 10.77 11.18 4.14
C ASP A 28 9.51 11.43 4.98
N ASP A 29 8.91 10.36 5.54
CA ASP A 29 7.65 10.36 6.29
C ASP A 29 6.47 10.94 5.50
N LYS A 30 6.50 10.88 4.16
CA LYS A 30 5.36 11.25 3.33
C LYS A 30 4.30 10.17 3.37
N PHE A 31 3.04 10.57 3.57
CA PHE A 31 1.92 9.64 3.58
C PHE A 31 1.54 9.21 2.15
N ILE A 32 1.88 7.98 1.77
CA ILE A 32 1.76 7.52 0.38
C ILE A 32 0.39 6.92 0.09
N TYR A 33 -0.10 6.04 0.97
CA TYR A 33 -1.28 5.21 0.69
C TYR A 33 -1.93 4.70 1.97
N VAL A 34 -3.26 4.53 1.96
CA VAL A 34 -3.99 3.79 3.00
C VAL A 34 -4.73 2.60 2.40
N GLY A 35 -4.79 1.48 3.12
CA GLY A 35 -5.60 0.36 2.68
C GLY A 35 -6.01 -0.56 3.81
N VAL A 36 -6.79 -1.57 3.42
CA VAL A 36 -7.35 -2.57 4.33
C VAL A 36 -6.96 -3.98 3.89
N GLY A 37 -6.68 -4.84 4.86
CA GLY A 37 -6.31 -6.24 4.67
C GLY A 37 -7.24 -7.17 5.45
N GLY A 38 -7.38 -8.42 4.99
CA GLY A 38 -8.20 -9.41 5.69
C GLY A 38 -9.70 -9.14 5.61
N VAL A 39 -10.17 -8.67 4.46
CA VAL A 39 -11.58 -8.37 4.22
C VAL A 39 -12.27 -9.56 3.55
N GLY A 40 -13.30 -10.11 4.20
CA GLY A 40 -14.09 -11.22 3.66
C GLY A 40 -14.07 -12.47 4.55
N LYS A 41 -14.47 -13.63 4.00
CA LYS A 41 -14.62 -14.87 4.78
C LYS A 41 -13.30 -15.40 5.36
N LYS A 42 -12.20 -15.32 4.59
CA LYS A 42 -10.89 -15.85 4.99
C LYS A 42 -10.18 -15.00 6.05
N ARG A 43 -10.48 -13.69 6.13
CA ARG A 43 -9.83 -12.73 7.04
C ARG A 43 -8.31 -12.92 7.15
N ASP A 44 -7.66 -12.97 5.98
CA ASP A 44 -6.21 -13.10 5.87
C ASP A 44 -5.60 -11.73 5.48
N PRO A 45 -5.04 -10.99 6.45
CA PRO A 45 -4.39 -9.71 6.18
C PRO A 45 -2.98 -9.86 5.60
N ARG A 46 -2.31 -11.00 5.80
CA ARG A 46 -0.96 -11.26 5.29
C ARG A 46 -0.94 -11.28 3.77
N SER A 47 -1.94 -11.92 3.16
CA SER A 47 -2.07 -11.99 1.70
C SER A 47 -2.07 -10.61 1.02
N ARG A 48 -2.67 -9.59 1.65
CA ARG A 48 -2.70 -8.23 1.09
C ARG A 48 -1.32 -7.59 1.09
N ILE A 49 -0.58 -7.68 2.19
CA ILE A 49 0.77 -7.12 2.28
C ILE A 49 1.75 -7.89 1.38
N ASN A 50 1.59 -9.21 1.26
CA ASN A 50 2.39 -10.00 0.33
C ASN A 50 2.12 -9.63 -1.14
N GLN A 51 0.88 -9.33 -1.52
CA GLN A 51 0.56 -8.85 -2.88
C GLN A 51 1.31 -7.56 -3.20
N HIS A 52 1.28 -6.58 -2.30
CA HIS A 52 2.03 -5.33 -2.45
C HIS A 52 3.53 -5.59 -2.56
N ARG A 53 4.08 -6.41 -1.66
CA ARG A 53 5.49 -6.77 -1.62
C ARG A 53 6.00 -7.43 -2.90
N ASN A 54 5.13 -8.10 -3.65
CA ASN A 54 5.50 -8.78 -4.90
C ASN A 54 5.49 -7.85 -6.13
N GLY A 55 4.94 -6.63 -6.03
CA GLY A 55 4.95 -5.63 -7.10
C GLY A 55 4.05 -5.95 -8.29
N GLY A 56 3.26 -7.01 -8.23
CA GLY A 56 2.38 -7.42 -9.31
C GLY A 56 1.14 -6.54 -9.40
N ARG A 57 0.77 -6.12 -10.62
CA ARG A 57 -0.39 -5.26 -10.87
C ARG A 57 -1.75 -5.95 -10.77
N SER A 58 -1.81 -7.23 -11.10
CA SER A 58 -3.09 -7.94 -11.25
C SER A 58 -3.83 -8.02 -9.91
N GLY A 59 -4.94 -7.28 -9.79
CA GLY A 59 -5.75 -7.24 -8.56
C GLY A 59 -5.17 -6.40 -7.42
N ASP A 60 -4.15 -5.57 -7.69
CA ASP A 60 -3.48 -4.76 -6.69
C ASP A 60 -3.35 -3.29 -7.13
N GLN A 61 -4.31 -2.49 -6.68
CA GLN A 61 -4.38 -1.05 -6.97
C GLN A 61 -3.15 -0.28 -6.45
N PHE A 62 -2.57 -0.69 -5.32
CA PHE A 62 -1.39 -0.02 -4.78
C PHE A 62 -0.19 -0.20 -5.72
N CYS A 63 0.04 -1.42 -6.22
CA CYS A 63 1.09 -1.68 -7.21
C CYS A 63 0.88 -0.91 -8.51
N VAL A 64 -0.38 -0.78 -8.97
CA VAL A 64 -0.73 0.06 -10.13
C VAL A 64 -0.31 1.51 -9.88
N TYR A 65 -0.68 2.09 -8.74
CA TYR A 65 -0.31 3.47 -8.42
C TYR A 65 1.19 3.70 -8.27
N ILE A 66 1.91 2.78 -7.62
CA ILE A 66 3.37 2.88 -7.54
C ILE A 66 3.99 2.92 -8.94
N GLN A 67 3.50 2.06 -9.83
CA GLN A 67 3.98 2.02 -11.19
C GLN A 67 3.70 3.32 -11.95
N ASP A 68 2.47 3.83 -11.89
CA ASP A 68 2.03 4.99 -12.66
C ASP A 68 2.66 6.30 -12.15
N TYR A 69 2.86 6.44 -10.84
CA TYR A 69 3.33 7.69 -10.24
C TYR A 69 4.84 7.74 -9.99
N PHE A 70 5.51 6.60 -9.84
CA PHE A 70 6.94 6.57 -9.55
C PHE A 70 7.76 5.88 -10.64
N ILE A 71 7.37 4.69 -11.07
CA ILE A 71 8.19 3.87 -11.98
C ILE A 71 8.16 4.42 -13.41
N ILE A 72 6.97 4.63 -13.99
CA ILE A 72 6.84 5.12 -15.37
C ILE A 72 7.44 6.53 -15.51
N PRO A 73 7.18 7.51 -14.61
CA PRO A 73 7.81 8.82 -14.70
C PRO A 73 9.34 8.76 -14.63
N ASP A 74 9.91 7.86 -13.82
CA ASP A 74 11.35 7.66 -13.75
C ASP A 74 11.93 7.05 -15.04
N LEU A 75 11.25 6.06 -15.62
CA LEU A 75 11.62 5.48 -16.90
C LEU A 75 11.61 6.50 -18.04
N LEU A 76 10.59 7.35 -18.09
CA LEU A 76 10.48 8.42 -19.08
C LEU A 76 11.63 9.43 -18.94
N ARG A 77 11.95 9.86 -17.71
CA ARG A 77 13.08 10.78 -17.46
C ARG A 77 14.43 10.20 -17.86
N LYS A 78 14.61 8.89 -17.65
CA LYS A 78 15.87 8.19 -17.95
C LYS A 78 16.00 7.76 -19.42
N ASN A 79 15.00 8.05 -20.26
CA ASN A 79 14.92 7.61 -21.65
C ASN A 79 15.25 6.11 -21.80
N HIS A 80 14.67 5.29 -20.92
CA HIS A 80 15.07 3.88 -20.80
C HIS A 80 14.75 3.12 -22.09
N PRO A 81 15.74 2.46 -22.74
CA PRO A 81 15.47 1.68 -23.93
C PRO A 81 14.65 0.43 -23.58
N LYS A 82 13.62 0.17 -24.41
CA LYS A 82 12.73 -1.01 -24.46
C LYS A 82 12.49 -1.76 -23.13
N ILE A 83 11.29 -1.56 -22.59
CA ILE A 83 10.76 -2.30 -21.44
C ILE A 83 10.48 -3.77 -21.84
N GLN A 84 11.05 -4.73 -21.10
CA GLN A 84 10.77 -6.15 -21.30
C GLN A 84 9.56 -6.61 -20.47
N LYS A 85 8.88 -7.68 -20.90
CA LYS A 85 7.76 -8.27 -20.14
C LYS A 85 8.21 -8.60 -18.70
N GLY A 86 7.42 -8.17 -17.71
CA GLY A 86 7.69 -8.40 -16.28
C GLY A 86 8.70 -7.46 -15.63
N SER A 87 9.40 -6.61 -16.40
CA SER A 87 10.35 -5.65 -15.82
C SER A 87 9.68 -4.61 -14.91
N LEU A 88 8.48 -4.15 -15.28
CA LEU A 88 7.72 -3.19 -14.47
C LEU A 88 7.34 -3.77 -13.11
N ASP A 89 6.81 -5.00 -13.06
CA ASP A 89 6.45 -5.64 -11.79
C ASP A 89 7.68 -5.81 -10.89
N LYS A 90 8.85 -6.13 -11.47
CA LYS A 90 10.13 -6.19 -10.74
C LYS A 90 10.57 -4.82 -10.21
N MET A 91 10.51 -3.77 -11.03
CA MET A 91 10.86 -2.42 -10.61
C MET A 91 9.93 -1.90 -9.51
N THR A 92 8.63 -2.18 -9.63
CA THR A 92 7.63 -1.87 -8.60
C THR A 92 7.94 -2.58 -7.30
N LYS A 93 8.25 -3.89 -7.35
CA LYS A 93 8.69 -4.66 -6.18
C LYS A 93 9.92 -4.04 -5.53
N ASP A 94 10.96 -3.76 -6.31
CA ASP A 94 12.22 -3.21 -5.82
C ASP A 94 12.00 -1.83 -5.17
N PHE A 95 11.15 -0.99 -5.78
CA PHE A 95 10.78 0.30 -5.21
C PHE A 95 10.07 0.16 -3.87
N ILE A 96 9.02 -0.67 -3.81
CA ILE A 96 8.23 -0.90 -2.60
C ILE A 96 9.12 -1.40 -1.46
N GLN A 97 9.94 -2.41 -1.72
CA GLN A 97 10.80 -3.01 -0.68
C GLN A 97 11.93 -2.07 -0.23
N LYS A 98 12.44 -1.21 -1.12
CA LYS A 98 13.57 -0.32 -0.79
C LYS A 98 13.14 0.97 -0.12
N HIS A 99 12.00 1.54 -0.52
CA HIS A 99 11.64 2.91 -0.17
C HIS A 99 10.44 3.03 0.76
N LEU A 100 9.62 1.98 0.87
CA LEU A 100 8.35 2.08 1.57
C LEU A 100 8.32 1.24 2.84
N SER A 101 7.59 1.75 3.80
CA SER A 101 7.27 1.08 5.05
C SER A 101 5.78 1.22 5.35
N TYR A 102 5.26 0.40 6.25
CA TYR A 102 3.87 0.45 6.65
C TYR A 102 3.69 0.43 8.16
N ARG A 103 2.64 1.12 8.62
CA ARG A 103 2.13 1.06 9.99
C ARG A 103 0.72 0.50 9.93
N PHE A 104 0.35 -0.34 10.89
CA PHE A 104 -0.96 -0.98 10.87
C PHE A 104 -1.55 -1.15 12.27
N VAL A 105 -2.87 -1.25 12.30
CA VAL A 105 -3.64 -1.68 13.47
C VAL A 105 -4.36 -2.97 13.15
N ILE A 106 -4.35 -3.90 14.11
CA ILE A 106 -5.07 -5.17 14.00
C ILE A 106 -6.47 -4.95 14.55
N ILE A 107 -7.47 -5.38 13.79
CA ILE A 107 -8.87 -5.28 14.16
C ILE A 107 -9.49 -6.67 14.05
N LYS A 108 -9.83 -7.25 15.21
CA LYS A 108 -10.34 -8.61 15.30
C LYS A 108 -11.81 -8.68 14.88
N ASP A 109 -12.63 -7.78 15.41
CA ASP A 109 -14.09 -7.82 15.28
C ASP A 109 -14.64 -6.51 14.71
N ILE A 110 -14.52 -6.34 13.40
CA ILE A 110 -15.09 -5.20 12.68
C ILE A 110 -15.89 -5.69 11.48
N LYS A 111 -17.02 -5.03 11.20
CA LYS A 111 -17.76 -5.31 9.97
C LYS A 111 -16.99 -4.73 8.79
N ARG A 112 -17.02 -5.41 7.66
CA ARG A 112 -16.40 -4.93 6.40
C ARG A 112 -16.75 -3.47 6.09
N LYS A 113 -18.02 -3.09 6.27
CA LYS A 113 -18.51 -1.73 6.01
C LYS A 113 -17.85 -0.68 6.90
N GLU A 114 -17.64 -1.01 8.19
CA GLU A 114 -17.00 -0.11 9.15
C GLU A 114 -15.51 0.06 8.82
N LEU A 115 -14.82 -1.03 8.47
CA LEU A 115 -13.42 -1.01 8.06
C LEU A 115 -13.20 -0.12 6.82
N ILE A 116 -14.05 -0.27 5.80
CA ILE A 116 -14.02 0.57 4.59
C ILE A 116 -14.34 2.03 4.94
N ASN A 117 -15.30 2.29 5.82
CA ASN A 117 -15.62 3.66 6.23
C ASN A 117 -14.44 4.36 6.93
N VAL A 118 -13.67 3.63 7.74
CA VAL A 118 -12.44 4.18 8.34
C VAL A 118 -11.39 4.47 7.27
N GLU A 119 -11.19 3.57 6.32
CA GLU A 119 -10.29 3.80 5.17
C GLU A 119 -10.69 5.05 4.39
N GLU A 120 -11.98 5.19 4.04
CA GLU A 120 -12.51 6.35 3.30
C GLU A 120 -12.34 7.66 4.06
N LYS A 121 -12.53 7.64 5.39
CA LYS A 121 -12.22 8.81 6.21
C LYS A 121 -10.75 9.18 6.10
N ILE A 122 -9.84 8.22 6.26
CA ILE A 122 -8.38 8.45 6.16
C ILE A 122 -8.01 9.02 4.78
N LYS A 123 -8.61 8.51 3.69
CA LYS A 123 -8.39 9.02 2.33
C LYS A 123 -8.76 10.51 2.18
N ARG A 124 -9.71 11.01 2.95
CA ARG A 124 -10.14 12.43 2.91
C ARG A 124 -9.28 13.36 3.77
N GLY A 125 -8.30 12.83 4.50
CA GLY A 125 -7.45 13.66 5.36
C GLY A 125 -8.12 14.04 6.67
N VAL A 126 -8.55 13.02 7.43
CA VAL A 126 -9.05 13.19 8.80
C VAL A 126 -7.90 13.10 9.82
N PHE A 127 -8.18 13.51 11.07
CA PHE A 127 -7.25 13.42 12.21
C PHE A 127 -5.98 14.29 12.09
N GLY A 128 -6.05 15.40 11.34
CA GLY A 128 -4.94 16.35 11.21
C GLY A 128 -3.84 15.91 10.23
N PHE A 129 -4.07 14.85 9.46
CA PHE A 129 -3.18 14.42 8.38
C PHE A 129 -3.75 14.83 7.03
N SER A 130 -2.88 15.24 6.11
CA SER A 130 -3.25 15.41 4.71
C SER A 130 -3.67 14.07 4.09
N PRO A 131 -4.54 14.08 3.06
CA PRO A 131 -4.83 12.90 2.25
C PRO A 131 -3.55 12.18 1.76
N PRO A 132 -3.56 10.84 1.67
CA PRO A 132 -2.43 10.10 1.11
C PRO A 132 -2.20 10.47 -0.36
N VAL A 133 -0.94 10.48 -0.79
CA VAL A 133 -0.54 10.92 -2.14
C VAL A 133 -1.24 10.16 -3.27
N LEU A 134 -1.40 8.83 -3.13
CA LEU A 134 -1.83 7.98 -4.23
C LEU A 134 -3.33 7.73 -4.30
N ASN A 135 -3.98 7.54 -3.14
CA ASN A 135 -5.39 7.21 -3.07
C ASN A 135 -6.20 8.18 -2.20
N GLY A 136 -5.63 9.35 -1.91
CA GLY A 136 -6.32 10.43 -1.24
C GLY A 136 -7.38 11.04 -2.15
N VAL A 137 -8.49 11.45 -1.54
CA VAL A 137 -9.56 12.18 -2.21
C VAL A 137 -9.71 13.49 -1.46
N PRO A 138 -8.97 14.55 -1.85
CA PRO A 138 -9.16 15.88 -1.29
C PRO A 138 -10.63 16.29 -1.41
N ASP A 139 -11.18 17.01 -0.43
CA ASP A 139 -12.59 17.45 -0.43
C ASP A 139 -12.96 18.42 -1.58
N SER A 140 -12.06 18.68 -2.54
CA SER A 140 -12.34 19.46 -3.74
C SER A 140 -11.37 19.16 -4.89
N TRP A 141 -11.91 18.70 -6.01
CA TRP A 141 -11.44 19.02 -7.37
C TRP A 141 -12.54 19.85 -8.04
#